data_AF-A0AAW2FJI4-F1
#
_entry.id   AF-A0AAW2FJI4-F1
#
_cell.length_a   1.000
_cell.length_b   1.000
_cell.length_c   1.000
_cell.angle_alpha   90.00
_cell.angle_beta   90.00
_cell.angle_gamma   90.00
#
_symmetry.space_group_name_H-M   'P 1'
#
loop_
_entity.id
_entity.type
_entity.pdbx_description
1 polymer ?
#
loop_
_entity_poly.entity_id
_entity_poly.type
_entity_poly.pdbx_seq_one_letter_code
_entity_poly.pdbx_strand_id
1 'polypeptide(L)'
;MELFLQVLDSFQGESSVETKVLGLLNNIAEVDYLRPRLMQPRFIKMLSMLLDSEHIDVSYFAAGIAAHLLSDGPRSWCNMPSQSSREQLLDQLVFAVTHWQTPQGKMVAYRSLQPFFPLLRCTDAYLVQLWAVWAIHHNVIV
;
A
#
# COMPACT_ATOMS: atom_id res chain seq x y z
N MET A 1 9.94 -0.60 12.83
CA MET A 1 8.48 -0.40 12.81
C MET A 1 8.01 0.55 13.88
N GLU A 2 8.39 0.37 15.15
CA GLU A 2 7.88 1.24 16.23
C GLU A 2 8.06 2.75 15.97
N LEU A 3 9.26 3.18 15.54
CA LEU A 3 9.49 4.59 15.16
C LEU A 3 8.59 5.07 14.02
N PHE A 4 8.37 4.26 12.99
CA PHE A 4 7.48 4.62 11.87
C PHE A 4 6.03 4.78 12.34
N LEU A 5 5.56 3.87 13.19
CA LEU A 5 4.22 3.93 13.78
C LEU A 5 4.05 5.17 14.65
N GLN A 6 5.05 5.49 15.48
CA GLN A 6 5.04 6.70 16.32
C GLN A 6 4.98 7.98 15.49
N VAL A 7 5.71 8.05 14.37
CA VAL A 7 5.64 9.21 13.47
C VAL A 7 4.27 9.29 12.83
N LEU A 8 3.72 8.19 12.30
CA LEU A 8 2.36 8.20 11.71
C LEU A 8 1.29 8.59 12.74
N ASP A 9 1.41 8.14 13.99
CA ASP A 9 0.49 8.53 15.08
C ASP A 9 0.64 10.00 15.48
N SER A 10 1.88 10.53 15.50
CA SER A 10 2.14 11.90 15.95
C SER A 10 1.78 12.96 14.91
N PHE A 11 1.73 12.58 13.63
CA PHE A 11 1.53 13.47 12.49
C PHE A 11 0.30 13.07 11.66
N GLN A 12 -0.74 12.52 12.30
CA GLN A 12 -1.99 12.17 11.61
C GLN A 12 -2.60 13.39 10.93
N GLY A 13 -2.93 13.25 9.63
CA GLY A 13 -3.50 14.32 8.81
C GLY A 13 -2.46 15.27 8.22
N GLU A 14 -1.18 15.16 8.60
CA GLU A 14 -0.09 15.90 7.97
C GLU A 14 0.44 15.12 6.75
N SER A 15 -0.28 15.20 5.64
CA SER A 15 -0.02 14.41 4.42
C SER A 15 1.44 14.46 3.94
N SER A 16 2.11 15.61 4.12
CA SER A 16 3.53 15.78 3.75
C SER A 16 4.51 14.93 4.57
N VAL A 17 4.16 14.58 5.80
CA VAL A 17 4.94 13.69 6.68
C VAL A 17 4.54 12.25 6.42
N GLU A 18 3.24 11.98 6.36
CA GLU A 18 2.68 10.66 6.10
C GLU A 18 3.23 10.07 4.79
N THR A 19 3.18 10.82 3.69
CA THR A 19 3.68 10.36 2.37
C THR A 19 5.17 10.05 2.38
N LYS A 20 6.00 10.80 3.14
CA LYS A 20 7.44 10.50 3.27
C LYS A 20 7.66 9.19 4.02
N VAL A 21 6.93 8.98 5.11
CA VAL A 21 7.02 7.74 5.90
C VAL A 21 6.50 6.55 5.10
N LEU A 22 5.36 6.70 4.44
CA LEU A 22 4.76 5.66 3.61
C LEU A 22 5.61 5.35 2.39
N GLY A 23 6.25 6.33 1.77
CA GLY A 23 7.22 6.10 0.69
C GLY A 23 8.39 5.22 1.14
N LEU A 24 8.92 5.45 2.35
CA LEU A 24 9.96 4.58 2.92
C LEU A 24 9.45 3.17 3.21
N LEU A 25 8.23 3.05 3.74
CA LEU A 25 7.60 1.75 4.01
C LEU A 25 7.26 0.99 2.73
N ASN A 26 6.88 1.69 1.65
CA ASN A 26 6.64 1.08 0.34
C ASN A 26 7.92 0.47 -0.23
N ASN A 27 9.07 1.17 -0.12
CA ASN A 27 10.36 0.61 -0.51
C ASN A 27 10.71 -0.67 0.28
N ILE A 28 10.30 -0.75 1.55
CA ILE A 28 10.47 -1.97 2.36
C ILE A 28 9.52 -3.07 1.90
N ALA A 29 8.27 -2.72 1.53
CA ALA A 29 7.26 -3.64 1.05
C ALA A 29 7.62 -4.25 -0.31
N GLU A 30 8.36 -3.54 -1.16
CA GLU A 30 8.89 -4.04 -2.43
C GLU A 30 9.91 -5.18 -2.26
N VAL A 31 10.46 -5.36 -1.06
CA VAL A 31 11.48 -6.37 -0.76
C VAL A 31 10.86 -7.56 -0.03
N ASP A 32 10.73 -8.68 -0.75
CA ASP A 32 10.05 -9.91 -0.30
C ASP A 32 10.38 -10.35 1.14
N TYR A 33 11.67 -10.49 1.47
CA TYR A 33 12.11 -10.98 2.78
C TYR A 33 11.93 -9.96 3.92
N LEU A 34 11.61 -8.70 3.62
CA LEU A 34 11.35 -7.65 4.61
C LEU A 34 9.86 -7.50 4.92
N ARG A 35 8.95 -7.90 4.02
CA ARG A 35 7.49 -7.83 4.21
C ARG A 35 6.99 -8.44 5.54
N PRO A 36 7.52 -9.57 6.05
CA PRO A 36 7.11 -10.08 7.36
C PRO A 36 7.32 -9.09 8.52
N ARG A 37 8.25 -8.14 8.40
CA ARG A 37 8.45 -7.09 9.43
C ARG A 37 7.32 -6.07 9.45
N LEU A 38 6.61 -5.89 8.34
CA LEU A 38 5.46 -5.02 8.19
C LEU A 38 4.16 -5.69 8.66
N MET A 39 4.10 -7.03 8.72
CA MET A 39 2.94 -7.81 9.15
C MET A 39 2.71 -7.71 10.67
N GLN A 40 2.42 -6.50 11.15
CA GLN A 40 2.11 -6.18 12.54
C GLN A 40 0.66 -5.73 12.64
N PRO A 41 -0.15 -6.28 13.57
CA PRO A 41 -1.57 -5.91 13.71
C PRO A 41 -1.81 -4.40 13.79
N ARG A 42 -0.97 -3.68 14.56
CA ARG A 42 -1.04 -2.22 14.66
C ARG A 42 -0.79 -1.53 13.33
N PHE A 43 0.18 -2.01 12.54
CA PHE A 43 0.47 -1.43 11.23
C PHE A 43 -0.62 -1.75 10.21
N ILE A 44 -1.15 -2.97 10.17
CA ILE A 44 -2.25 -3.31 9.27
C ILE A 44 -3.49 -2.47 9.57
N LYS A 45 -3.83 -2.29 10.85
CA LYS A 45 -4.90 -1.37 11.25
C LYS A 45 -4.63 0.07 10.81
N MET A 46 -3.41 0.56 10.95
CA MET A 46 -3.00 1.89 10.47
C MET A 46 -3.16 2.00 8.94
N LEU A 47 -2.72 0.97 8.22
CA LEU A 47 -2.78 0.90 6.77
C LEU A 47 -4.23 0.95 6.27
N SER A 48 -5.13 0.24 6.94
CA SER A 48 -6.58 0.31 6.68
C SER A 48 -7.16 1.72 6.84
N MET A 49 -6.71 2.48 7.85
CA MET A 49 -7.15 3.88 8.03
C MET A 49 -6.57 4.79 6.94
N LEU A 50 -5.31 4.61 6.58
CA LEU A 50 -4.64 5.43 5.57
C LEU A 50 -5.15 5.17 4.14
N LEU A 51 -5.66 3.96 3.86
CA LEU A 51 -6.34 3.62 2.61
C LEU A 51 -7.60 4.46 2.38
N ASP A 52 -8.27 4.88 3.46
CA ASP A 52 -9.49 5.70 3.44
C ASP A 52 -9.19 7.21 3.49
N SER A 53 -7.92 7.60 3.36
CA SER A 53 -7.53 9.02 3.39
C SER A 53 -8.12 9.79 2.20
N GLU A 54 -8.69 10.97 2.48
CA GLU A 54 -9.15 11.93 1.47
C GLU A 54 -7.99 12.46 0.61
N HIS A 55 -6.76 12.35 1.13
CA HIS A 55 -5.53 12.70 0.43
C HIS A 55 -5.07 11.52 -0.44
N ILE A 56 -5.26 11.65 -1.77
CA ILE A 56 -4.92 10.61 -2.75
C ILE A 56 -3.44 10.19 -2.69
N ASP A 57 -2.52 11.11 -2.40
CA ASP A 57 -1.10 10.83 -2.23
C ASP A 57 -0.83 9.89 -1.03
N VAL A 58 -1.54 10.08 0.08
CA VAL A 58 -1.46 9.21 1.26
C VAL A 58 -2.05 7.83 0.95
N SER A 59 -3.30 7.79 0.46
CA SER A 59 -3.99 6.52 0.16
C SER A 59 -3.31 5.76 -0.97
N TYR A 60 -2.66 6.44 -1.93
CA TYR A 60 -1.86 5.82 -2.98
C TYR A 60 -0.68 5.01 -2.44
N PHE A 61 0.12 5.60 -1.54
CA PHE A 61 1.25 4.86 -0.93
C PHE A 61 0.76 3.74 -0.02
N ALA A 62 -0.32 3.97 0.75
CA ALA A 62 -0.93 2.93 1.58
C ALA A 62 -1.39 1.74 0.73
N ALA A 63 -2.01 2.02 -0.42
CA ALA A 63 -2.43 1.01 -1.38
C ALA A 63 -1.26 0.22 -1.99
N GLY A 64 -0.12 0.86 -2.25
CA GLY A 64 1.07 0.17 -2.72
C GLY A 64 1.64 -0.81 -1.70
N ILE A 65 1.77 -0.38 -0.45
CA ILE A 65 2.19 -1.25 0.65
C ILE A 65 1.19 -2.41 0.79
N ALA A 66 -0.12 -2.12 0.79
CA ALA A 66 -1.16 -3.14 0.88
C ALA A 66 -1.06 -4.15 -0.28
N ALA A 67 -0.92 -3.69 -1.53
CA ALA A 67 -0.78 -4.55 -2.70
C ALA A 67 0.41 -5.51 -2.56
N HIS A 68 1.56 -5.02 -2.09
CA HIS A 68 2.72 -5.86 -1.80
C HIS A 68 2.43 -6.91 -0.72
N LEU A 69 1.83 -6.54 0.41
CA LEU A 69 1.52 -7.50 1.49
C LEU A 69 0.44 -8.52 1.09
N LEU A 70 -0.55 -8.11 0.30
CA LEU A 70 -1.63 -8.96 -0.20
C LEU A 70 -1.12 -9.98 -1.23
N SER A 71 -0.08 -9.61 -1.99
CA SER A 71 0.55 -10.48 -3.00
C SER A 71 1.32 -11.67 -2.42
N ASP A 72 1.63 -11.67 -1.12
CA ASP A 72 2.24 -12.81 -0.44
C ASP A 72 1.29 -14.01 -0.26
N GLY A 73 0.01 -13.81 -0.57
CA GLY A 73 -1.02 -14.84 -0.52
C GLY A 73 -1.48 -15.19 0.91
N PRO A 74 -2.50 -16.05 1.05
CA PRO A 74 -3.18 -16.28 2.33
C PRO A 74 -2.29 -16.82 3.47
N ARG A 75 -1.24 -17.58 3.13
CA ARG A 75 -0.37 -18.22 4.14
C ARG A 75 0.38 -17.21 5.01
N SER A 76 0.77 -16.08 4.43
CA SER A 76 1.47 -15.00 5.15
C SER A 76 0.55 -14.26 6.12
N TRP A 77 -0.77 -14.48 6.04
CA TRP A 77 -1.80 -13.85 6.85
C TRP A 77 -2.37 -14.77 7.94
N CYS A 78 -1.97 -16.04 8.00
CA CYS A 78 -2.57 -17.03 8.93
C CYS A 78 -2.45 -16.67 10.43
N ASN A 79 -1.45 -15.87 10.81
CA ASN A 79 -1.22 -15.46 12.20
C ASN A 79 -1.82 -14.08 12.53
N MET A 80 -2.49 -13.43 11.57
CA MET A 80 -3.09 -12.12 11.79
C MET A 80 -4.42 -12.26 12.56
N PRO A 81 -4.73 -11.33 13.49
CA PRO A 81 -6.04 -11.26 14.11
C PRO A 81 -7.15 -11.08 13.08
N SER A 82 -8.36 -11.57 13.39
CA SER A 82 -9.50 -11.50 12.48
C SER A 82 -9.92 -10.07 12.12
N GLN A 83 -9.63 -9.07 12.97
CA GLN A 83 -9.87 -7.65 12.69
C GLN A 83 -8.87 -7.03 11.70
N SER A 84 -7.92 -7.81 11.21
CA SER A 84 -6.89 -7.40 10.25
C SER A 84 -6.73 -8.49 9.20
N SER A 85 -7.86 -8.98 8.68
CA SER A 85 -7.88 -10.07 7.72
C SER A 85 -7.42 -9.62 6.34
N ARG A 86 -6.93 -10.58 5.56
CA ARG A 86 -6.49 -10.35 4.17
C ARG A 86 -7.65 -9.87 3.31
N GLU A 87 -8.83 -10.45 3.51
CA GLU A 87 -10.04 -10.18 2.74
C GLU A 87 -10.53 -8.74 2.98
N GLN A 88 -10.53 -8.28 4.23
CA GLN A 88 -10.89 -6.90 4.56
C GLN A 88 -9.96 -5.90 3.87
N LEU A 89 -8.65 -6.14 3.89
CA LEU A 89 -7.70 -5.24 3.26
C LEU A 89 -7.78 -5.30 1.73
N LEU A 90 -8.11 -6.46 1.15
CA LEU A 90 -8.42 -6.57 -0.29
C LEU A 90 -9.60 -5.69 -0.67
N ASP A 91 -10.73 -5.79 0.06
CA ASP A 91 -11.93 -5.00 -0.20
C ASP A 91 -11.64 -3.49 -0.10
N GLN A 92 -10.89 -3.08 0.93
CA GLN A 92 -10.45 -1.69 1.09
C GLN A 92 -9.54 -1.22 -0.06
N LEU A 93 -8.63 -2.07 -0.53
CA LEU A 93 -7.78 -1.75 -1.69
C LEU A 93 -8.62 -1.50 -2.95
N VAL A 94 -9.63 -2.34 -3.23
CA VAL A 94 -10.53 -2.12 -4.38
C VAL A 94 -11.26 -0.80 -4.23
N PHE A 95 -11.81 -0.58 -3.05
CA PHE A 95 -12.60 0.61 -2.77
C PHE A 95 -11.78 1.87 -3.01
N ALA A 96 -10.58 1.96 -2.41
CA ALA A 96 -9.68 3.09 -2.62
C ALA A 96 -9.35 3.31 -4.11
N VAL A 97 -8.87 2.27 -4.82
CA VAL A 97 -8.43 2.41 -6.21
C VAL A 97 -9.56 2.80 -7.16
N THR A 98 -10.78 2.33 -6.91
CA THR A 98 -11.94 2.60 -7.77
C THR A 98 -12.61 3.95 -7.50
N HIS A 99 -12.34 4.59 -6.35
CA HIS A 99 -12.94 5.87 -5.97
C HIS A 99 -11.99 7.07 -6.14
N TRP A 100 -10.71 6.83 -6.42
CA TRP A 100 -9.78 7.91 -6.74
C TRP A 100 -10.23 8.68 -7.98
N GLN A 101 -10.26 10.01 -7.85
CA GLN A 101 -10.38 10.90 -9.00
C GLN A 101 -9.08 10.89 -9.79
N THR A 102 -9.15 11.06 -11.10
CA THR A 102 -7.97 11.18 -11.95
C THR A 102 -7.10 12.34 -11.45
N PRO A 103 -5.85 12.09 -11.03
CA PRO A 103 -4.99 13.15 -10.52
C PRO A 103 -4.69 14.16 -11.63
N GLN A 104 -4.75 15.46 -11.33
CA GLN A 104 -4.52 16.54 -12.31
C GLN A 104 -3.03 16.71 -12.67
N GLY A 105 -2.14 15.90 -12.08
CA GLY A 105 -0.70 15.96 -12.28
C GLY A 105 -0.03 14.61 -11.99
N LYS A 106 1.31 14.60 -12.06
CA LYS A 106 2.10 13.40 -11.77
C LYS A 106 2.02 13.07 -10.28
N MET A 107 1.74 11.82 -9.94
CA MET A 107 1.68 11.33 -8.55
C MET A 107 3.09 11.05 -8.01
N VAL A 108 3.79 10.09 -8.63
CA VAL A 108 5.14 9.66 -8.24
C VAL A 108 5.99 9.42 -9.49
N ALA A 109 7.30 9.69 -9.38
CA ALA A 109 8.27 9.40 -10.42
C ALA A 109 8.98 8.08 -10.11
N TYR A 110 8.87 7.10 -11.01
CA TYR A 110 9.53 5.80 -10.87
C TYR A 110 10.75 5.73 -11.78
N ARG A 111 11.86 5.19 -11.25
CA ARG A 111 13.08 4.91 -12.04
C ARG A 111 12.91 3.69 -12.96
N SER A 112 12.00 2.79 -12.61
CA SER A 112 11.68 1.60 -13.39
C SER A 112 10.30 1.07 -13.02
N LEU A 113 9.68 0.29 -13.92
CA LEU A 113 8.44 -0.44 -13.62
C LEU A 113 8.68 -1.83 -13.01
N GLN A 114 9.94 -2.20 -12.76
CA GLN A 114 10.29 -3.52 -12.25
C GLN A 114 9.54 -3.91 -10.95
N PRO A 115 9.31 -2.99 -9.98
CA PRO A 115 8.57 -3.31 -8.76
C PRO A 115 7.12 -3.77 -9.00
N PHE A 116 6.50 -3.39 -10.12
CA PHE A 116 5.12 -3.77 -10.44
C PHE A 116 4.99 -5.15 -11.07
N PHE A 117 6.06 -5.72 -11.63
CA PHE A 117 5.97 -7.01 -12.35
C PHE A 117 5.55 -8.18 -11.46
N PRO A 118 6.04 -8.33 -10.21
CA PRO A 118 5.53 -9.36 -9.31
C PRO A 118 4.02 -9.19 -9.04
N LEU A 119 3.56 -7.95 -8.90
CA LEU A 119 2.16 -7.62 -8.62
C LEU A 119 1.25 -7.93 -9.81
N LEU A 120 1.70 -7.65 -11.03
CA LEU A 120 0.99 -8.02 -12.27
C LEU A 120 0.88 -9.54 -12.47
N ARG A 121 1.77 -10.32 -11.84
CA ARG A 121 1.77 -11.79 -11.90
C ARG A 121 0.97 -12.44 -10.76
N CYS A 122 0.44 -11.66 -9.83
CA CYS A 122 -0.36 -12.15 -8.70
C CYS A 122 -1.74 -12.58 -9.19
N THR A 123 -1.90 -13.84 -9.61
CA THR A 123 -3.16 -14.37 -10.16
C THR A 123 -4.19 -14.73 -9.09
N ASP A 124 -3.76 -14.86 -7.83
CA ASP A 124 -4.60 -15.18 -6.68
C ASP A 124 -5.29 -13.95 -6.06
N ALA A 125 -4.92 -12.74 -6.49
CA ALA A 125 -5.59 -11.50 -6.11
C ALA A 125 -5.56 -10.48 -7.26
N TYR A 126 -6.58 -10.53 -8.13
CA TYR A 126 -6.72 -9.59 -9.24
C TYR A 126 -6.74 -8.11 -8.82
N LEU A 127 -7.12 -7.83 -7.57
CA LEU A 127 -7.15 -6.50 -6.96
C LEU A 127 -5.75 -5.90 -6.77
N VAL A 128 -4.75 -6.74 -6.55
CA VAL A 128 -3.34 -6.34 -6.54
C VAL A 128 -2.92 -5.89 -7.94
N GLN A 129 -3.37 -6.59 -8.98
CA GLN A 129 -3.11 -6.20 -10.37
C GLN A 129 -3.81 -4.89 -10.73
N LEU A 130 -5.03 -4.67 -10.24
CA LEU A 130 -5.78 -3.43 -10.45
C LEU A 130 -4.98 -2.21 -9.94
N TRP A 131 -4.44 -2.28 -8.72
CA TRP A 131 -3.56 -1.23 -8.21
C TRP A 131 -2.31 -1.04 -9.07
N ALA A 132 -1.63 -2.14 -9.44
CA ALA A 132 -0.41 -2.07 -10.24
C ALA A 132 -0.65 -1.42 -11.61
N VAL A 133 -1.75 -1.76 -12.29
CA VAL A 133 -2.13 -1.15 -13.58
C VAL A 133 -2.49 0.32 -13.39
N TRP A 134 -3.23 0.67 -12.34
CA TRP A 134 -3.55 2.06 -12.04
C TRP A 134 -2.28 2.89 -11.83
N ALA A 135 -1.33 2.37 -11.05
CA ALA A 135 -0.05 2.99 -10.78
C ALA A 135 0.78 3.15 -12.06
N ILE A 136 0.84 2.15 -12.94
CA ILE A 136 1.55 2.25 -14.22
C ILE A 136 0.92 3.31 -15.13
N HIS A 137 -0.41 3.39 -15.18
CA HIS A 137 -1.13 4.33 -16.04
C HIS A 137 -0.93 5.79 -15.65
N HIS A 138 -0.87 6.09 -14.35
CA HIS A 138 -0.86 7.47 -13.84
C HIS A 138 0.53 7.99 -13.40
N ASN A 139 1.54 7.12 -13.34
CA ASN A 139 2.90 7.53 -13.01
C ASN A 139 3.79 7.68 -14.25
N VAL A 140 4.85 8.46 -14.08
CA VAL A 140 5.83 8.71 -15.14
C VAL A 140 7.13 8.00 -14.81
N ILE A 141 7.71 7.35 -15.82
CA ILE A 141 9.07 6.82 -15.77
C ILE A 141 10.02 7.98 -16.02
N VAL A 142 10.98 8.21 -15.12
CA VAL A 142 12.00 9.27 -15.21
C VAL A 142 13.40 8.70 -15.36
#